data_AF-T1GJJ7-F1
#
_entry.id   AF-T1GJJ7-F1
#
_cell.length_a   1.000
_cell.length_b   1.000
_cell.length_c   1.000
_cell.angle_alpha   90.00
_cell.angle_beta   90.00
_cell.angle_gamma   90.00
#
_symmetry.space_group_name_H-M   'P 1'
#
loop_
_entity.id
_entity.type
_entity.pdbx_description
1 polymer ?
#
loop_
_entity_poly.entity_id
_entity_poly.type
_entity_poly.pdbx_seq_one_letter_code
_entity_poly.pdbx_strand_id
1 'polypeptide(L)'
;MVSIRLHTYCNLLAIFYIHLNTLTKAGPHDHVMTSAFQASLEGGLSSITKGQPVKVTHGSQVTLRHTYGRPCWLHSHAHVYPVKYPDKRGSSHQQQVTCYSFKDVNNWWIVKKPDANSLVVNFDDPEPIRHGDVIQLVHGLTMRALNSHDVAAPVTPTCQEVTCYIDYNISMKADILWRVEIANKETGGDEWNAINSHVRLIHLGTKAALRFTGRQLPAWGFHQHEVAADKNIVQKDTIWNVEEHKYTKVDDKKERDRQLHLSEMIPTKKTKFSFLEKFIELQYKMLTFADHLSPEEHLYSSSPLEWPLLDKTIAYWLDNKSNGQIHLVGNM
;
A
#
# COMPACT_ATOMS: atom_id res chain seq x y z
N MET A 1 -8.61 43.76 11.36
CA MET A 1 -8.06 42.63 10.56
C MET A 1 -7.87 41.34 11.37
N VAL A 2 -7.04 41.32 12.43
CA VAL A 2 -6.72 40.08 13.19
C VAL A 2 -7.95 39.30 13.64
N SER A 3 -8.94 39.96 14.26
CA SER A 3 -10.18 39.32 14.74
C SER A 3 -10.91 38.51 13.66
N ILE A 4 -11.03 39.04 12.43
CA ILE A 4 -11.72 38.36 11.31
C ILE A 4 -10.99 37.05 10.94
N ARG A 5 -9.65 37.11 10.81
CA ARG A 5 -8.84 35.91 10.51
C ARG A 5 -8.95 34.86 11.62
N LEU A 6 -8.91 35.28 12.88
CA LEU A 6 -9.08 34.39 14.03
C LEU A 6 -10.48 33.75 14.01
N HIS A 7 -11.52 34.52 13.74
CA HIS A 7 -12.90 34.02 13.62
C HIS A 7 -13.04 32.99 12.49
N THR A 8 -12.47 33.22 11.31
CA THR A 8 -12.54 32.26 10.20
C THR A 8 -11.78 30.96 10.50
N TYR A 9 -10.60 31.03 11.14
CA TYR A 9 -9.87 29.83 11.55
C TYR A 9 -10.61 29.06 12.66
N CYS A 10 -11.18 29.73 13.65
CA CYS A 10 -11.98 29.07 14.69
C CYS A 10 -13.22 28.36 14.12
N ASN A 11 -13.93 28.98 13.18
CA ASN A 11 -15.07 28.36 12.51
C ASN A 11 -14.65 27.14 11.66
N LEU A 12 -13.55 27.24 10.90
CA LEU A 12 -13.01 26.12 10.13
C LEU A 12 -12.66 24.93 11.04
N LEU A 13 -11.94 25.19 12.13
CA LEU A 13 -11.57 24.16 13.11
C LEU A 13 -12.80 23.56 13.79
N ALA A 14 -13.83 24.35 14.11
CA ALA A 14 -15.08 23.86 14.68
C ALA A 14 -15.84 22.93 13.72
N ILE A 15 -15.92 23.26 12.43
CA ILE A 15 -16.55 22.42 11.40
C ILE A 15 -15.83 21.07 11.30
N PHE A 16 -14.50 21.07 11.20
CA PHE A 16 -13.73 19.82 11.14
C PHE A 16 -13.74 19.03 12.46
N TYR A 17 -13.86 19.71 13.61
CA TYR A 17 -14.05 19.07 14.92
C TYR A 17 -15.40 18.36 15.02
N ILE A 18 -16.48 18.97 14.52
CA ILE A 18 -17.79 18.31 14.43
C ILE A 18 -17.70 17.11 13.48
N HIS A 19 -17.18 17.31 12.26
CA HIS A 19 -17.01 16.27 11.25
C HIS A 19 -16.28 15.01 11.80
N LEU A 20 -15.09 15.20 12.39
CA LEU A 20 -14.25 14.10 12.89
C LEU A 20 -14.77 13.45 14.18
N ASN A 21 -15.69 14.09 14.91
CA ASN A 21 -16.35 13.51 16.08
C ASN A 21 -17.71 12.87 15.76
N THR A 22 -18.36 13.24 14.65
CA THR A 22 -19.61 12.62 14.19
C THR A 22 -19.35 11.41 13.29
N LEU A 23 -18.37 11.50 12.37
CA LEU A 23 -17.98 10.40 11.48
C LEU A 23 -16.91 9.52 12.16
N THR A 24 -17.33 8.80 13.21
CA THR A 24 -16.44 7.92 13.98
C THR A 24 -16.18 6.57 13.32
N LYS A 25 -16.94 6.18 12.29
CA LYS A 25 -16.95 4.83 11.69
C LYS A 25 -16.10 4.74 10.43
N ALA A 26 -15.53 3.54 10.21
CA ALA A 26 -14.89 3.14 8.97
C ALA A 26 -15.89 3.08 7.80
N GLY A 27 -15.38 3.17 6.58
CA GLY A 27 -16.19 3.17 5.35
C GLY A 27 -15.32 3.10 4.10
N PRO A 28 -15.90 2.82 2.91
CA PRO A 28 -15.15 2.34 1.73
C PRO A 28 -14.04 3.26 1.22
N HIS A 29 -14.04 4.55 1.58
CA HIS A 29 -13.05 5.54 1.17
C HIS A 29 -12.03 5.93 2.25
N ASP A 30 -12.08 5.31 3.44
CA ASP A 30 -11.08 5.56 4.50
C ASP A 30 -9.67 5.07 4.13
N HIS A 31 -9.58 4.13 3.18
CA HIS A 31 -8.33 3.57 2.67
C HIS A 31 -7.30 4.65 2.28
N VAL A 32 -7.76 5.81 1.78
CA VAL A 32 -6.94 6.98 1.37
C VAL A 32 -6.08 7.54 2.51
N MET A 33 -6.53 7.42 3.76
CA MET A 33 -5.81 7.89 4.96
C MET A 33 -4.69 6.92 5.38
N THR A 34 -3.87 7.28 6.37
CA THR A 34 -2.85 6.38 6.94
C THR A 34 -3.48 5.21 7.68
N SER A 35 -2.73 4.12 7.84
CA SER A 35 -3.12 2.96 8.67
C SER A 35 -3.52 3.38 10.10
N ALA A 36 -2.82 4.38 10.65
CA ALA A 36 -3.01 4.84 12.01
C ALA A 36 -4.25 5.75 12.15
N PHE A 37 -4.54 6.59 11.16
CA PHE A 37 -5.81 7.32 11.07
C PHE A 37 -6.99 6.35 10.90
N GLN A 38 -6.90 5.42 9.94
CA GLN A 38 -7.92 4.36 9.74
C GLN A 38 -8.13 3.55 11.02
N ALA A 39 -7.07 3.32 11.81
CA ALA A 39 -7.20 2.64 13.09
C ALA A 39 -8.03 3.43 14.12
N SER A 40 -8.03 4.76 14.06
CA SER A 40 -8.79 5.61 14.99
C SER A 40 -10.32 5.52 14.82
N LEU A 41 -10.81 4.82 13.80
CA LEU A 41 -12.23 4.67 13.47
C LEU A 41 -12.85 3.38 14.06
N GLU A 42 -14.14 3.42 14.34
CA GLU A 42 -14.99 2.28 14.71
C GLU A 42 -15.17 1.33 13.52
N GLY A 43 -14.83 0.04 13.71
CA GLY A 43 -14.76 -0.93 12.63
C GLY A 43 -13.55 -0.76 11.70
N GLY A 44 -12.71 0.27 11.92
CA GLY A 44 -11.49 0.50 11.17
C GLY A 44 -10.31 -0.33 11.69
N LEU A 45 -9.11 0.05 11.26
CA LEU A 45 -7.87 -0.72 11.46
C LEU A 45 -7.47 -0.99 12.94
N SER A 46 -8.12 -0.38 13.94
CA SER A 46 -7.94 -0.77 15.35
C SER A 46 -8.58 -2.10 15.71
N SER A 47 -9.39 -2.64 14.80
CA SER A 47 -9.72 -4.07 14.78
C SER A 47 -8.47 -4.94 14.63
N ILE A 48 -7.49 -4.47 13.85
CA ILE A 48 -6.35 -5.25 13.38
C ILE A 48 -5.10 -4.95 14.22
N THR A 49 -4.88 -3.69 14.62
CA THR A 49 -3.67 -3.27 15.35
C THR A 49 -3.64 -3.67 16.84
N LYS A 50 -4.62 -4.40 17.37
CA LYS A 50 -4.62 -4.85 18.79
C LYS A 50 -4.74 -6.36 18.91
N GLY A 51 -3.77 -6.96 19.59
CA GLY A 51 -3.62 -8.40 19.71
C GLY A 51 -2.61 -8.97 18.70
N GLN A 52 -2.28 -8.25 17.63
CA GLN A 52 -1.12 -8.59 16.81
C GLN A 52 0.19 -8.43 17.61
N PRO A 53 1.20 -9.30 17.39
CA PRO A 53 2.49 -9.13 18.05
C PRO A 53 3.19 -7.87 17.53
N VAL A 54 3.99 -7.22 18.38
CA VAL A 54 4.67 -5.97 18.00
C VAL A 54 5.99 -6.25 17.26
N LYS A 55 6.85 -7.13 17.79
CA LYS A 55 8.14 -7.46 17.18
C LYS A 55 7.96 -8.37 15.96
N VAL A 56 8.62 -8.07 14.85
CA VAL A 56 8.69 -8.93 13.66
C VAL A 56 9.85 -9.91 13.83
N THR A 57 9.60 -11.19 13.57
CA THR A 57 10.49 -12.33 13.88
C THR A 57 10.57 -13.27 12.67
N HIS A 58 11.46 -14.25 12.70
CA HIS A 58 11.40 -15.33 11.73
C HIS A 58 10.17 -16.23 11.97
N GLY A 59 9.39 -16.49 10.93
CA GLY A 59 8.06 -17.12 10.97
C GLY A 59 6.89 -16.13 11.08
N SER A 60 7.16 -14.82 11.21
CA SER A 60 6.13 -13.77 11.15
C SER A 60 5.45 -13.73 9.78
N GLN A 61 4.11 -13.75 9.77
CA GLN A 61 3.27 -13.44 8.61
C GLN A 61 2.88 -11.96 8.69
N VAL A 62 3.23 -11.17 7.68
CA VAL A 62 3.04 -9.71 7.67
C VAL A 62 2.39 -9.24 6.38
N THR A 63 1.66 -8.13 6.42
CA THR A 63 1.34 -7.34 5.22
C THR A 63 2.25 -6.11 5.19
N LEU A 64 2.92 -5.90 4.06
CA LEU A 64 3.83 -4.77 3.85
C LEU A 64 3.10 -3.67 3.08
N ARG A 65 2.87 -2.52 3.72
CA ARG A 65 2.26 -1.34 3.11
C ARG A 65 3.32 -0.30 2.78
N HIS A 66 3.21 0.34 1.62
CA HIS A 66 4.04 1.48 1.27
C HIS A 66 3.64 2.69 2.14
N THR A 67 4.61 3.32 2.81
CA THR A 67 4.35 4.25 3.92
C THR A 67 3.84 5.62 3.47
N TYR A 68 4.18 6.06 2.25
CA TYR A 68 3.90 7.43 1.78
C TYR A 68 2.93 7.48 0.58
N GLY A 69 2.25 8.61 0.40
CA GLY A 69 1.40 8.84 -0.78
C GLY A 69 0.11 8.00 -0.79
N ARG A 70 -0.03 7.11 -1.79
CA ARG A 70 -1.24 6.33 -2.07
C ARG A 70 -1.28 5.01 -1.28
N PRO A 71 -2.46 4.51 -0.89
CA PRO A 71 -2.62 3.24 -0.18
C PRO A 71 -2.25 2.08 -1.11
N CYS A 72 -1.30 1.25 -0.66
CA CYS A 72 -0.69 0.26 -1.53
C CYS A 72 0.05 -0.80 -0.70
N TRP A 73 -0.32 -2.07 -0.88
CA TRP A 73 0.28 -3.23 -0.20
C TRP A 73 1.08 -4.07 -1.20
N LEU A 74 2.24 -4.57 -0.78
CA LEU A 74 3.05 -5.52 -1.56
C LEU A 74 2.23 -6.80 -1.79
N HIS A 75 2.01 -7.12 -3.06
CA HIS A 75 1.04 -8.12 -3.49
C HIS A 75 1.67 -9.07 -4.50
N SER A 76 1.23 -10.33 -4.52
CA SER A 76 1.64 -11.27 -5.57
C SER A 76 0.57 -12.33 -5.80
N HIS A 77 0.32 -12.70 -7.04
CA HIS A 77 -0.72 -13.64 -7.43
C HIS A 77 -0.18 -14.62 -8.49
N ALA A 78 -0.89 -15.70 -8.80
CA ALA A 78 -0.34 -16.82 -9.59
C ALA A 78 0.08 -16.49 -11.04
N HIS A 79 -0.35 -15.36 -11.61
CA HIS A 79 0.05 -14.90 -12.93
C HIS A 79 1.54 -14.51 -13.00
N VAL A 80 2.09 -14.61 -14.21
CA VAL A 80 3.51 -14.34 -14.52
C VAL A 80 3.64 -13.10 -15.41
N TYR A 81 4.80 -12.46 -15.39
CA TYR A 81 5.12 -11.40 -16.35
C TYR A 81 5.13 -11.96 -17.79
N PRO A 82 4.73 -11.19 -18.82
CA PRO A 82 4.79 -11.66 -20.19
C PRO A 82 6.25 -11.78 -20.65
N VAL A 83 6.60 -12.86 -21.35
CA VAL A 83 7.98 -13.16 -21.83
C VAL A 83 8.65 -11.96 -22.53
N LYS A 84 7.86 -11.11 -23.18
CA LYS A 84 8.27 -9.78 -23.65
C LYS A 84 7.25 -8.73 -23.22
N TYR A 85 7.72 -7.58 -22.78
CA TYR A 85 6.89 -6.41 -22.52
C TYR A 85 6.41 -5.75 -23.84
N PRO A 86 5.45 -4.80 -23.80
CA PRO A 86 4.94 -4.13 -25.01
C PRO A 86 6.01 -3.41 -25.87
N ASP A 87 7.10 -2.97 -25.26
CA ASP A 87 8.25 -2.34 -25.95
C ASP A 87 9.28 -3.34 -26.50
N LYS A 88 8.96 -4.64 -26.47
CA LYS A 88 9.76 -5.77 -26.97
C LYS A 88 10.99 -6.14 -26.12
N ARG A 89 11.26 -5.47 -25.00
CA ARG A 89 12.23 -5.96 -24.00
C ARG A 89 11.78 -7.32 -23.44
N GLY A 90 12.73 -8.16 -23.05
CA GLY A 90 12.46 -9.43 -22.36
C GLY A 90 12.17 -9.23 -20.87
N SER A 91 11.36 -10.14 -20.32
CA SER A 91 11.13 -10.34 -18.88
C SER A 91 11.75 -11.68 -18.44
N SER A 92 11.94 -11.87 -17.13
CA SER A 92 12.20 -13.20 -16.56
C SER A 92 11.07 -14.22 -16.71
N HIS A 93 9.85 -13.78 -17.07
CA HIS A 93 8.63 -14.59 -17.07
C HIS A 93 8.28 -15.19 -15.69
N GLN A 94 8.81 -14.65 -14.59
CA GLN A 94 8.50 -15.11 -13.24
C GLN A 94 7.17 -14.54 -12.71
N GLN A 95 6.76 -14.96 -11.51
CA GLN A 95 5.49 -14.57 -10.92
C GLN A 95 5.47 -13.07 -10.61
N GLN A 96 4.36 -12.40 -10.97
CA GLN A 96 4.22 -10.95 -10.82
C GLN A 96 4.29 -10.53 -9.34
N VAL A 97 5.05 -9.47 -9.05
CA VAL A 97 4.99 -8.76 -7.77
C VAL A 97 4.57 -7.33 -8.04
N THR A 98 3.50 -6.92 -7.39
CA THR A 98 2.80 -5.68 -7.66
C THR A 98 2.53 -4.96 -6.35
N CYS A 99 1.93 -3.77 -6.46
CA CYS A 99 1.41 -3.06 -5.32
C CYS A 99 -0.08 -2.80 -5.53
N TYR A 100 -0.90 -3.45 -4.71
CA TYR A 100 -2.36 -3.46 -4.82
C TYR A 100 -2.97 -2.47 -3.82
N SER A 101 -4.01 -1.74 -4.22
CA SER A 101 -4.59 -0.65 -3.41
C SER A 101 -5.74 -1.07 -2.50
N PHE A 102 -5.97 -2.38 -2.36
CA PHE A 102 -6.97 -2.95 -1.46
C PHE A 102 -6.36 -4.09 -0.61
N LYS A 103 -7.02 -4.43 0.50
CA LYS A 103 -6.64 -5.56 1.34
C LYS A 103 -7.07 -6.88 0.69
N ASP A 104 -6.16 -7.84 0.63
CA ASP A 104 -6.34 -9.13 -0.03
C ASP A 104 -5.54 -10.22 0.72
N VAL A 105 -5.94 -11.49 0.60
CA VAL A 105 -5.18 -12.64 1.12
C VAL A 105 -3.82 -12.78 0.43
N ASN A 106 -3.68 -12.27 -0.81
CA ASN A 106 -2.45 -12.19 -1.59
C ASN A 106 -1.51 -11.02 -1.16
N ASN A 107 -1.84 -10.30 -0.09
CA ASN A 107 -0.97 -9.27 0.49
C ASN A 107 -0.10 -9.80 1.65
N TRP A 108 -0.24 -11.08 2.03
CA TRP A 108 0.47 -11.68 3.16
C TRP A 108 1.82 -12.29 2.74
N TRP A 109 2.86 -11.97 3.50
CA TRP A 109 4.24 -12.44 3.30
C TRP A 109 4.78 -13.06 4.58
N ILE A 110 5.48 -14.19 4.48
CA ILE A 110 6.15 -14.86 5.59
C ILE A 110 7.62 -14.43 5.61
N VAL A 111 8.07 -13.88 6.74
CA VAL A 111 9.47 -13.51 6.97
C VAL A 111 10.24 -14.74 7.44
N LYS A 112 11.30 -15.13 6.72
CA LYS A 112 12.01 -16.40 6.91
C LYS A 112 13.51 -16.15 7.11
N LYS A 113 14.16 -16.97 7.98
CA LYS A 113 15.62 -16.97 8.17
C LYS A 113 16.29 -17.66 6.97
N PRO A 114 17.37 -17.11 6.37
CA PRO A 114 17.94 -17.64 5.13
C PRO A 114 18.26 -19.14 5.19
N ASP A 115 18.92 -19.58 6.25
CA ASP A 115 19.45 -20.94 6.43
C ASP A 115 18.49 -21.92 7.13
N ALA A 116 17.29 -21.45 7.53
CA ALA A 116 16.29 -22.30 8.19
C ALA A 116 15.32 -22.92 7.17
N ASN A 117 14.98 -24.20 7.34
CA ASN A 117 13.95 -24.86 6.53
C ASN A 117 12.53 -24.73 7.11
N SER A 118 12.38 -24.49 8.42
CA SER A 118 11.08 -24.28 9.06
C SER A 118 10.54 -22.87 8.80
N LEU A 119 9.21 -22.75 8.82
CA LEU A 119 8.46 -21.49 8.73
C LEU A 119 7.73 -21.14 10.03
N VAL A 120 7.85 -21.99 11.06
CA VAL A 120 7.22 -21.79 12.37
C VAL A 120 8.02 -20.79 13.18
N VAL A 121 7.34 -19.91 13.92
CA VAL A 121 8.00 -19.02 14.89
C VAL A 121 8.47 -19.87 16.07
N ASN A 122 9.72 -19.68 16.52
CA ASN A 122 10.10 -20.20 17.83
C ASN A 122 9.37 -19.41 18.93
N PHE A 123 8.36 -20.01 19.55
CA PHE A 123 7.56 -19.35 20.57
C PHE A 123 8.27 -19.26 21.93
N ASP A 124 9.27 -20.11 22.16
CA ASP A 124 10.02 -20.16 23.43
C ASP A 124 11.14 -19.10 23.49
N ASP A 125 11.74 -18.75 22.34
CA ASP A 125 12.62 -17.58 22.19
C ASP A 125 12.40 -16.89 20.81
N PRO A 126 11.50 -15.89 20.74
CA PRO A 126 11.17 -15.19 19.50
C PRO A 126 12.20 -14.10 19.15
N GLU A 127 13.30 -14.50 18.50
CA GLU A 127 14.33 -13.61 17.94
C GLU A 127 13.72 -12.46 17.11
N PRO A 128 13.84 -11.19 17.54
CA PRO A 128 13.33 -10.05 16.77
C PRO A 128 14.35 -9.61 15.72
N ILE A 129 13.87 -9.35 14.51
CA ILE A 129 14.71 -8.93 13.37
C ILE A 129 15.14 -7.48 13.58
N ARG A 130 16.41 -7.17 13.30
CA ARG A 130 17.07 -5.88 13.56
C ARG A 130 17.56 -5.18 12.30
N HIS A 131 18.00 -3.94 12.46
CA HIS A 131 18.65 -3.18 11.39
C HIS A 131 19.94 -3.87 10.93
N GLY A 132 20.01 -4.22 9.65
CA GLY A 132 21.16 -4.91 9.04
C GLY A 132 20.97 -6.43 8.86
N ASP A 133 19.94 -7.02 9.48
CA ASP A 133 19.64 -8.45 9.34
C ASP A 133 19.22 -8.82 7.92
N VAL A 134 19.48 -10.09 7.55
CA VAL A 134 19.15 -10.66 6.24
C VAL A 134 17.96 -11.62 6.38
N ILE A 135 16.97 -11.45 5.53
CA ILE A 135 15.74 -12.23 5.49
C ILE A 135 15.48 -12.81 4.09
N GLN A 136 14.64 -13.83 4.04
CA GLN A 136 13.83 -14.18 2.87
C GLN A 136 12.40 -13.72 3.12
N LEU A 137 11.74 -13.12 2.13
CA LEU A 137 10.30 -12.85 2.15
C LEU A 137 9.60 -13.86 1.23
N VAL A 138 8.65 -14.63 1.74
CA VAL A 138 7.95 -15.68 1.00
C VAL A 138 6.47 -15.32 0.88
N HIS A 139 5.92 -15.24 -0.32
CA HIS A 139 4.50 -14.91 -0.49
C HIS A 139 3.63 -16.02 0.12
N GLY A 140 2.66 -15.65 0.97
CA GLY A 140 1.96 -16.56 1.88
C GLY A 140 1.18 -17.68 1.19
N LEU A 141 0.50 -17.39 0.08
CA LEU A 141 -0.32 -18.39 -0.65
C LEU A 141 0.48 -19.17 -1.70
N THR A 142 1.26 -18.49 -2.54
CA THR A 142 2.02 -19.17 -3.61
C THR A 142 3.34 -19.77 -3.13
N MET A 143 3.76 -19.49 -1.89
CA MET A 143 4.95 -20.05 -1.23
C MET A 143 6.26 -19.80 -2.00
N ARG A 144 6.31 -18.75 -2.82
CA ARG A 144 7.49 -18.34 -3.62
C ARG A 144 8.19 -17.15 -3.00
N ALA A 145 9.52 -17.14 -3.03
CA ALA A 145 10.33 -16.09 -2.43
C ALA A 145 10.41 -14.83 -3.31
N LEU A 146 10.39 -13.65 -2.68
CA LEU A 146 10.61 -12.35 -3.28
C LEU A 146 12.04 -12.28 -3.83
N ASN A 147 12.15 -11.93 -5.11
CA ASN A 147 13.36 -12.05 -5.92
C ASN A 147 13.56 -10.82 -6.79
N SER A 148 14.79 -10.37 -6.98
CA SER A 148 15.14 -9.38 -7.99
C SER A 148 16.44 -9.80 -8.69
N HIS A 149 16.71 -9.24 -9.87
CA HIS A 149 17.78 -9.68 -10.76
C HIS A 149 17.98 -8.62 -11.86
N ASP A 150 19.01 -8.78 -12.70
CA ASP A 150 19.38 -7.76 -13.70
C ASP A 150 18.55 -7.83 -15.00
N VAL A 151 17.22 -7.82 -14.85
CA VAL A 151 16.23 -7.55 -15.91
C VAL A 151 15.58 -6.21 -15.59
N ALA A 152 15.34 -5.38 -16.60
CA ALA A 152 14.70 -4.08 -16.41
C ALA A 152 13.20 -4.21 -16.09
N ALA A 153 12.69 -3.42 -15.14
CA ALA A 153 11.29 -3.43 -14.72
C ALA A 153 10.32 -3.09 -15.88
N PRO A 154 9.05 -3.57 -15.85
CA PRO A 154 8.14 -3.50 -17.00
C PRO A 154 7.85 -2.08 -17.50
N VAL A 155 7.66 -1.11 -16.61
CA VAL A 155 7.22 0.27 -16.93
C VAL A 155 8.26 1.32 -16.54
N THR A 156 9.16 1.01 -15.60
CA THR A 156 10.28 1.88 -15.19
C THR A 156 11.63 1.23 -15.53
N PRO A 157 12.11 1.29 -16.80
CA PRO A 157 13.27 0.52 -17.26
C PRO A 157 14.63 0.92 -16.65
N THR A 158 14.68 1.98 -15.84
CA THR A 158 15.85 2.35 -15.02
C THR A 158 15.97 1.53 -13.74
N CYS A 159 14.88 0.87 -13.32
CA CYS A 159 14.82 -0.02 -12.16
C CYS A 159 14.85 -1.50 -12.60
N GLN A 160 15.15 -2.39 -11.66
CA GLN A 160 15.16 -3.85 -11.87
C GLN A 160 13.78 -4.48 -11.62
N GLU A 161 13.46 -5.55 -12.35
CA GLU A 161 12.24 -6.37 -12.17
C GLU A 161 12.22 -6.98 -10.76
N VAL A 162 11.06 -6.99 -10.12
CA VAL A 162 10.82 -7.65 -8.83
C VAL A 162 9.75 -8.71 -9.02
N THR A 163 9.99 -9.89 -8.47
CA THR A 163 9.33 -11.14 -8.85
C THR A 163 9.14 -12.03 -7.65
N CYS A 164 8.21 -12.98 -7.75
CA CYS A 164 8.24 -14.18 -6.92
C CYS A 164 8.94 -15.27 -7.74
N TYR A 165 10.09 -15.75 -7.26
CA TYR A 165 10.96 -16.65 -8.03
C TYR A 165 10.21 -17.90 -8.50
N ILE A 166 10.45 -18.27 -9.76
CA ILE A 166 10.02 -19.54 -10.34
C ILE A 166 11.26 -20.26 -10.83
N ASP A 167 11.48 -21.47 -10.30
CA ASP A 167 12.47 -22.37 -10.86
C ASP A 167 11.93 -22.99 -12.16
N TYR A 168 12.45 -22.53 -13.29
CA TYR A 168 12.20 -23.10 -14.61
C TYR A 168 13.24 -24.16 -15.01
N ASN A 169 14.16 -24.52 -14.11
CA ASN A 169 15.36 -25.34 -14.38
C ASN A 169 16.25 -24.72 -15.49
N ILE A 170 16.38 -23.39 -15.43
CA ILE A 170 17.20 -22.55 -16.32
C ILE A 170 18.35 -21.95 -15.50
N SER A 171 19.47 -21.58 -16.12
CA SER A 171 20.70 -21.13 -15.44
C SER A 171 20.59 -19.86 -14.58
N MET A 172 19.44 -19.16 -14.57
CA MET A 172 19.21 -17.98 -13.74
C MET A 172 18.87 -18.39 -12.30
N LYS A 173 19.88 -18.42 -11.44
CA LYS A 173 19.74 -18.73 -10.01
C LYS A 173 18.82 -17.71 -9.31
N ALA A 174 18.12 -18.18 -8.27
CA ALA A 174 17.37 -17.33 -7.36
C ALA A 174 18.30 -16.39 -6.58
N ASP A 175 17.94 -15.10 -6.51
CA ASP A 175 18.50 -14.14 -5.55
C ASP A 175 17.33 -13.59 -4.73
N ILE A 176 17.22 -14.09 -3.49
CA ILE A 176 16.03 -14.00 -2.64
C ILE A 176 16.34 -13.41 -1.26
N LEU A 177 17.55 -12.85 -1.11
CA LEU A 177 18.07 -12.35 0.15
C LEU A 177 17.92 -10.83 0.21
N TRP A 178 17.17 -10.37 1.20
CA TRP A 178 16.89 -8.96 1.43
C TRP A 178 17.43 -8.55 2.79
N ARG A 179 18.17 -7.44 2.86
CA ARG A 179 18.57 -6.81 4.12
C ARG A 179 17.50 -5.84 4.59
N VAL A 180 17.18 -5.87 5.88
CA VAL A 180 16.26 -4.92 6.52
C VAL A 180 17.02 -3.69 6.99
N GLU A 181 16.70 -2.52 6.44
CA GLU A 181 17.23 -1.24 6.92
C GLU A 181 16.12 -0.42 7.57
N ILE A 182 16.05 -0.43 8.91
CA ILE A 182 15.15 0.44 9.68
C ILE A 182 15.59 1.89 9.50
N ALA A 183 14.75 2.69 8.82
CA ALA A 183 15.01 4.07 8.43
C ALA A 183 14.75 5.08 9.57
N ASN A 184 13.89 4.74 10.53
CA ASN A 184 13.59 5.57 11.71
C ASN A 184 14.23 5.05 13.01
N LYS A 185 15.37 4.35 12.93
CA LYS A 185 15.99 3.68 14.09
C LYS A 185 16.32 4.60 15.27
N GLU A 186 16.59 5.87 15.00
CA GLU A 186 16.89 6.89 16.01
C GLU A 186 15.69 7.24 16.91
N THR A 187 14.45 6.97 16.45
CA THR A 187 13.21 7.24 17.20
C THR A 187 12.38 6.00 17.49
N GLY A 188 12.44 4.98 16.63
CA GLY A 188 11.73 3.70 16.78
C GLY A 188 12.57 2.56 17.40
N GLY A 189 13.88 2.77 17.59
CA GLY A 189 14.82 1.73 18.01
C GLY A 189 15.28 0.81 16.88
N ASP A 190 16.17 -0.12 17.21
CA ASP A 190 16.89 -0.97 16.26
C ASP A 190 16.20 -2.31 15.93
N GLU A 191 15.01 -2.56 16.51
CA GLU A 191 14.19 -3.75 16.27
C GLU A 191 13.04 -3.44 15.30
N TRP A 192 12.76 -4.36 14.38
CA TRP A 192 11.66 -4.24 13.42
C TRP A 192 10.34 -4.50 14.14
N ASN A 193 9.56 -3.43 14.32
CA ASN A 193 8.27 -3.44 14.98
C ASN A 193 7.14 -3.13 13.99
N ALA A 194 6.04 -3.88 14.08
CA ALA A 194 4.82 -3.64 13.33
C ALA A 194 4.26 -2.24 13.61
N ILE A 195 3.68 -1.61 12.59
CA ILE A 195 3.20 -0.21 12.54
C ILE A 195 4.33 0.83 12.68
N ASN A 196 5.18 0.72 13.69
CA ASN A 196 6.08 1.78 14.13
C ASN A 196 7.40 1.88 13.33
N SER A 197 7.93 0.76 12.81
CA SER A 197 9.19 0.78 12.07
C SER A 197 8.95 1.03 10.58
N HIS A 198 9.60 2.09 10.09
CA HIS A 198 9.76 2.38 8.67
C HIS A 198 11.00 1.64 8.17
N VAL A 199 10.85 0.71 7.23
CA VAL A 199 11.94 -0.12 6.72
C VAL A 199 12.16 0.07 5.22
N ARG A 200 13.42 -0.05 4.79
CA ARG A 200 13.78 -0.38 3.41
C ARG A 200 14.17 -1.86 3.35
N LEU A 201 13.90 -2.48 2.22
CA LEU A 201 14.31 -3.84 1.91
C LEU A 201 15.35 -3.76 0.79
N ILE A 202 16.61 -4.06 1.11
CA ILE A 202 17.74 -3.93 0.19
C ILE A 202 18.14 -5.30 -0.35
N HIS A 203 17.99 -5.52 -1.64
CA HIS A 203 18.34 -6.77 -2.31
C HIS A 203 19.85 -7.01 -2.25
N LEU A 204 20.33 -8.19 -1.80
CA LEU A 204 21.76 -8.36 -1.51
C LEU A 204 22.66 -8.39 -2.76
N GLY A 205 22.33 -9.18 -3.79
CA GLY A 205 23.22 -9.31 -4.96
C GLY A 205 23.26 -8.05 -5.81
N THR A 206 22.11 -7.41 -6.07
CA THR A 206 22.05 -6.19 -6.90
C THR A 206 22.18 -4.88 -6.13
N LYS A 207 22.08 -4.90 -4.79
CA LYS A 207 22.15 -3.74 -3.87
C LYS A 207 21.06 -2.68 -4.11
N ALA A 208 19.98 -3.05 -4.78
CA ALA A 208 18.85 -2.19 -5.06
C ALA A 208 17.77 -2.26 -3.96
N ALA A 209 17.08 -1.15 -3.69
CA ALA A 209 16.02 -1.06 -2.69
C ALA A 209 14.64 -1.34 -3.30
N LEU A 210 13.79 -2.11 -2.61
CA LEU A 210 12.41 -2.37 -3.00
C LEU A 210 11.59 -1.06 -3.04
N ARG A 211 11.10 -0.68 -4.22
CA ARG A 211 10.45 0.60 -4.50
C ARG A 211 9.05 0.42 -5.08
N PHE A 212 8.10 1.21 -4.57
CA PHE A 212 6.82 1.50 -5.26
C PHE A 212 7.05 2.61 -6.29
N THR A 213 6.89 2.34 -7.60
CA THR A 213 7.23 3.36 -8.63
C THR A 213 6.11 4.38 -8.89
N GLY A 214 4.92 4.18 -8.31
CA GLY A 214 3.73 4.98 -8.57
C GLY A 214 3.08 4.75 -9.94
N ARG A 215 3.72 4.01 -10.85
CA ARG A 215 3.18 3.69 -12.18
C ARG A 215 2.25 2.49 -12.11
N GLN A 216 1.28 2.43 -13.03
CA GLN A 216 0.42 1.26 -13.21
C GLN A 216 0.98 0.32 -14.28
N LEU A 217 0.78 -0.98 -14.08
CA LEU A 217 1.04 -2.01 -15.09
C LEU A 217 -0.04 -1.96 -16.19
N PRO A 218 0.26 -2.43 -17.42
CA PRO A 218 -0.76 -2.66 -18.44
C PRO A 218 -1.77 -3.74 -18.03
N ALA A 219 -2.77 -3.99 -18.87
CA ALA A 219 -3.86 -4.94 -18.60
C ALA A 219 -3.41 -6.36 -18.19
N TRP A 220 -2.24 -6.83 -18.65
CA TRP A 220 -1.67 -8.14 -18.25
C TRP A 220 -1.26 -8.20 -16.76
N GLY A 221 -1.13 -7.06 -16.09
CA GLY A 221 -0.89 -6.90 -14.65
C GLY A 221 -2.09 -6.27 -13.93
N PHE A 222 -3.30 -6.45 -14.49
CA PHE A 222 -4.59 -6.06 -13.89
C PHE A 222 -4.68 -4.57 -13.47
N HIS A 223 -3.91 -3.69 -14.11
CA HIS A 223 -3.77 -2.27 -13.75
C HIS A 223 -3.33 -2.00 -12.30
N GLN A 224 -2.75 -3.02 -11.63
CA GLN A 224 -2.09 -2.87 -10.34
C GLN A 224 -0.80 -2.03 -10.49
N HIS A 225 -0.27 -1.49 -9.40
CA HIS A 225 0.91 -0.64 -9.47
C HIS A 225 2.21 -1.45 -9.56
N GLU A 226 3.21 -0.90 -10.25
CA GLU A 226 4.53 -1.49 -10.40
C GLU A 226 5.35 -1.42 -9.10
N VAL A 227 5.92 -2.56 -8.72
CA VAL A 227 7.02 -2.66 -7.75
C VAL A 227 8.28 -3.01 -8.53
N ALA A 228 9.38 -2.33 -8.20
CA ALA A 228 10.67 -2.52 -8.84
C ALA A 228 11.79 -2.38 -7.79
N ALA A 229 13.01 -2.76 -8.12
CA ALA A 229 14.17 -2.52 -7.28
C ALA A 229 15.01 -1.38 -7.87
N ASP A 230 15.24 -0.33 -7.07
CA ASP A 230 15.92 0.90 -7.51
C ASP A 230 17.32 1.00 -6.89
N LYS A 231 18.32 1.38 -7.69
CA LYS A 231 19.70 1.60 -7.21
C LYS A 231 19.82 2.88 -6.38
N ASN A 232 18.84 3.80 -6.46
CA ASN A 232 18.68 4.88 -5.50
C ASN A 232 18.00 4.40 -4.21
N ILE A 233 18.80 4.06 -3.20
CA ILE A 233 18.30 3.52 -1.92
C ILE A 233 17.57 4.60 -1.08
N VAL A 234 18.06 5.84 -1.06
CA VAL A 234 17.63 6.85 -0.08
C VAL A 234 16.53 7.75 -0.64
N GLN A 235 15.33 7.18 -0.77
CA GLN A 235 14.11 7.89 -1.16
C GLN A 235 12.93 7.56 -0.21
N LYS A 236 11.77 8.16 -0.48
CA LYS A 236 10.50 7.91 0.23
C LYS A 236 9.80 6.67 -0.31
N ASP A 237 9.81 6.50 -1.63
CA ASP A 237 9.19 5.43 -2.42
C ASP A 237 9.69 4.01 -2.08
N THR A 238 10.82 3.93 -1.36
CA THR A 238 11.44 2.69 -0.88
C THR A 238 11.08 2.35 0.56
N ILE A 239 10.22 3.14 1.22
CA ILE A 239 9.89 3.00 2.63
C ILE A 239 8.56 2.26 2.80
N TRP A 240 8.64 1.14 3.50
CA TRP A 240 7.53 0.26 3.80
C TRP A 240 7.34 0.16 5.31
N ASN A 241 6.13 -0.14 5.75
CA ASN A 241 5.81 -0.50 7.12
C ASN A 241 4.98 -1.78 7.13
N VAL A 242 5.14 -2.58 8.18
CA VAL A 242 4.23 -3.69 8.45
C VAL A 242 2.92 -3.10 8.97
N GLU A 243 1.79 -3.40 8.33
CA GLU A 243 0.47 -2.94 8.78
C GLU A 243 -0.20 -4.01 9.65
N GLU A 244 -0.30 -5.23 9.12
CA GLU A 244 -0.88 -6.39 9.80
C GLU A 244 0.20 -7.44 10.10
N HIS A 245 0.10 -8.12 11.25
CA HIS A 245 1.09 -9.11 11.69
C HIS A 245 0.45 -10.29 12.46
N LYS A 246 0.85 -11.52 12.12
CA LYS A 246 0.45 -12.77 12.79
C LYS A 246 1.70 -13.68 12.93
N TYR A 247 1.85 -14.42 14.01
CA TYR A 247 2.89 -15.46 14.12
C TYR A 247 2.42 -16.78 13.49
N THR A 248 3.27 -17.44 12.69
CA THR A 248 2.97 -18.79 12.15
C THR A 248 3.00 -19.82 13.28
N LYS A 249 1.82 -20.32 13.67
CA LYS A 249 1.62 -21.34 14.71
C LYS A 249 1.60 -22.79 14.20
N VAL A 250 1.49 -22.99 12.88
CA VAL A 250 1.24 -24.30 12.26
C VAL A 250 2.14 -24.49 11.04
N ASP A 251 2.85 -25.61 11.00
CA ASP A 251 3.77 -25.95 9.90
C ASP A 251 3.07 -26.63 8.72
N ASP A 252 1.94 -27.33 8.94
CA ASP A 252 1.14 -27.88 7.84
C ASP A 252 0.61 -26.74 6.95
N LYS A 253 1.03 -26.79 5.68
CA LYS A 253 0.61 -25.85 4.65
C LYS A 253 -0.92 -25.82 4.52
N LYS A 254 -1.63 -26.95 4.57
CA LYS A 254 -3.08 -26.97 4.31
C LYS A 254 -3.87 -26.19 5.36
N GLU A 255 -3.55 -26.38 6.63
CA GLU A 255 -4.18 -25.64 7.72
C GLU A 255 -3.70 -24.18 7.77
N ARG A 256 -2.45 -23.87 7.36
CA ARG A 256 -1.98 -22.49 7.20
C ARG A 256 -2.72 -21.74 6.07
N ASP A 257 -2.84 -22.36 4.90
CA ASP A 257 -3.59 -21.82 3.76
C ASP A 257 -5.05 -21.59 4.17
N ARG A 258 -5.66 -22.53 4.91
CA ARG A 258 -7.00 -22.39 5.48
C ARG A 258 -7.11 -21.24 6.47
N GLN A 259 -6.16 -21.06 7.38
CA GLN A 259 -6.16 -19.95 8.35
C GLN A 259 -5.97 -18.58 7.70
N LEU A 260 -5.25 -18.49 6.57
CA LEU A 260 -5.20 -17.26 5.76
C LEU A 260 -6.59 -16.94 5.18
N HIS A 261 -7.25 -17.89 4.53
CA HIS A 261 -8.59 -17.71 3.94
C HIS A 261 -9.70 -17.49 4.98
N LEU A 262 -9.62 -18.12 6.15
CA LEU A 262 -10.57 -17.93 7.25
C LEU A 262 -10.39 -16.59 7.99
N SER A 263 -9.34 -15.82 7.71
CA SER A 263 -9.08 -14.55 8.40
C SER A 263 -9.83 -13.35 7.81
N GLU A 264 -11.15 -13.48 7.70
CA GLU A 264 -12.06 -12.32 7.51
C GLU A 264 -11.90 -11.33 8.67
N MET A 265 -11.71 -10.04 8.37
CA MET A 265 -11.08 -9.08 9.29
C MET A 265 -12.05 -8.32 10.22
N ILE A 266 -12.39 -8.89 11.39
CA ILE A 266 -13.19 -8.33 12.52
C ILE A 266 -12.83 -9.10 13.82
N PRO A 267 -12.95 -8.60 15.08
CA PRO A 267 -13.10 -7.23 15.65
C PRO A 267 -11.80 -6.79 16.41
N THR A 268 -11.60 -5.67 17.13
CA THR A 268 -12.43 -4.98 18.15
C THR A 268 -12.19 -3.47 18.43
N LYS A 269 -11.00 -2.99 18.87
CA LYS A 269 -10.93 -1.93 19.92
C LYS A 269 -10.01 -0.71 19.63
N LYS A 270 -10.61 0.45 19.32
CA LYS A 270 -10.03 1.80 19.05
C LYS A 270 -8.57 2.09 19.50
N THR A 271 -7.75 2.61 18.60
CA THR A 271 -6.54 3.40 18.94
C THR A 271 -6.93 4.83 19.34
N LYS A 272 -6.00 5.60 19.90
CA LYS A 272 -6.21 7.03 20.20
C LYS A 272 -5.36 7.88 19.25
N PHE A 273 -6.00 8.83 18.58
CA PHE A 273 -5.41 9.90 17.77
C PHE A 273 -5.93 11.22 18.35
N SER A 274 -5.12 12.27 18.39
CA SER A 274 -5.62 13.61 18.72
C SER A 274 -6.41 14.22 17.56
N PHE A 275 -7.24 15.21 17.86
CA PHE A 275 -7.94 15.98 16.83
C PHE A 275 -6.96 16.66 15.85
N LEU A 276 -5.85 17.20 16.35
CA LEU A 276 -4.92 17.97 15.51
C LEU A 276 -4.17 17.09 14.51
N GLU A 277 -3.76 15.89 14.91
CA GLU A 277 -3.15 14.89 14.01
C GLU A 277 -4.14 14.48 12.90
N LYS A 278 -5.40 14.17 13.27
CA LYS A 278 -6.44 13.86 12.28
C LYS A 278 -6.69 15.04 11.34
N PHE A 279 -6.75 16.26 11.87
CA PHE A 279 -7.00 17.46 11.08
C PHE A 279 -5.87 17.72 10.07
N ILE A 280 -4.61 17.68 10.51
CA ILE A 280 -3.45 17.91 9.64
C ILE A 280 -3.36 16.84 8.55
N GLU A 281 -3.57 15.56 8.88
CA GLU A 281 -3.57 14.49 7.88
C GLU A 281 -4.70 14.68 6.85
N LEU A 282 -5.90 15.00 7.31
CA LEU A 282 -7.06 15.26 6.44
C LEU A 282 -6.82 16.46 5.52
N GLN A 283 -6.32 17.59 6.03
CA GLN A 283 -6.00 18.75 5.17
C GLN A 283 -4.90 18.42 4.14
N TYR A 284 -3.85 17.72 4.55
CA TYR A 284 -2.78 17.30 3.64
C TYR A 284 -3.31 16.36 2.53
N LYS A 285 -4.21 15.44 2.87
CA LYS A 285 -4.86 14.54 1.91
C LYS A 285 -5.86 15.28 1.01
N MET A 286 -6.63 16.24 1.52
CA MET A 286 -7.53 17.06 0.68
C MET A 286 -6.75 17.88 -0.37
N LEU A 287 -5.60 18.44 0.00
CA LEU A 287 -4.71 19.13 -0.95
C LEU A 287 -4.11 18.15 -1.97
N THR A 288 -3.39 17.13 -1.51
CA THR A 288 -2.64 16.22 -2.40
C THR A 288 -3.49 15.24 -3.20
N PHE A 289 -4.76 15.02 -2.84
CA PHE A 289 -5.69 14.22 -3.63
C PHE A 289 -6.39 15.04 -4.72
N ALA A 290 -6.54 16.37 -4.54
CA ALA A 290 -7.07 17.25 -5.57
C ALA A 290 -6.18 17.27 -6.83
N ASP A 291 -4.85 17.32 -6.64
CA ASP A 291 -3.85 17.22 -7.72
C ASP A 291 -3.89 15.87 -8.48
N HIS A 292 -4.63 14.88 -7.96
CA HIS A 292 -4.83 13.56 -8.56
C HIS A 292 -6.22 13.37 -9.19
N LEU A 293 -7.14 14.32 -8.98
CA LEU A 293 -8.37 14.48 -9.75
C LEU A 293 -8.07 15.30 -11.02
N SER A 294 -7.05 14.89 -11.78
CA SER A 294 -6.90 15.33 -13.17
C SER A 294 -8.18 14.96 -13.91
N PRO A 295 -8.97 15.93 -14.42
CA PRO A 295 -10.29 15.62 -14.94
C PRO A 295 -10.16 14.76 -16.18
N GLU A 296 -10.82 13.60 -16.18
CA GLU A 296 -11.36 13.08 -17.42
C GLU A 296 -12.29 14.17 -17.97
N GLU A 297 -12.04 14.67 -19.18
CA GLU A 297 -12.77 15.78 -19.78
C GLU A 297 -14.22 15.35 -20.07
N HIS A 298 -15.06 15.45 -19.05
CA HIS A 298 -16.45 15.03 -19.10
C HIS A 298 -17.20 15.90 -20.11
N LEU A 299 -18.12 15.30 -20.89
CA LEU A 299 -18.80 15.99 -21.98
C LEU A 299 -19.44 17.34 -21.58
N TYR A 300 -19.91 17.42 -20.33
CA TYR A 300 -20.56 18.59 -19.73
C TYR A 300 -19.64 19.48 -18.86
N SER A 301 -18.31 19.30 -18.85
CA SER A 301 -17.39 20.24 -18.19
C SER A 301 -17.26 21.54 -19.01
N SER A 302 -17.19 22.69 -18.34
CA SER A 302 -17.01 24.02 -18.95
C SER A 302 -15.75 24.71 -18.44
N SER A 303 -15.10 25.52 -19.28
CA SER A 303 -13.95 26.32 -18.87
C SER A 303 -14.39 27.58 -18.08
N PRO A 304 -13.55 28.13 -17.20
CA PRO A 304 -13.87 29.35 -16.45
C PRO A 304 -14.16 30.60 -17.30
N LEU A 305 -13.82 30.58 -18.59
CA LEU A 305 -14.09 31.66 -19.54
C LEU A 305 -15.49 31.58 -20.16
N GLU A 306 -16.12 30.39 -20.19
CA GLU A 306 -17.50 30.20 -20.66
C GLU A 306 -18.53 30.69 -19.63
N TRP A 307 -18.19 30.71 -18.34
CA TRP A 307 -19.14 30.99 -17.25
C TRP A 307 -19.78 32.39 -17.31
N PRO A 308 -19.07 33.49 -17.65
CA PRO A 308 -19.68 34.82 -17.74
C PRO A 308 -20.53 35.03 -18.99
N LEU A 309 -20.31 34.22 -20.04
CA LEU A 309 -21.01 34.30 -21.32
C LEU A 309 -22.17 33.30 -21.42
N LEU A 310 -22.19 32.28 -20.55
CA LEU A 310 -23.17 31.19 -20.53
C LEU A 310 -23.18 30.32 -21.80
N ASP A 311 -22.06 30.30 -22.54
CA ASP A 311 -21.91 29.62 -23.84
C ASP A 311 -22.19 28.10 -23.81
N LYS A 312 -22.05 27.46 -22.64
CA LYS A 312 -22.19 26.01 -22.47
C LYS A 312 -23.13 25.66 -21.31
N THR A 313 -24.19 24.90 -21.60
CA THR A 313 -25.12 24.38 -20.60
C THR A 313 -24.59 23.10 -19.95
N ILE A 314 -24.96 22.85 -18.69
CA ILE A 314 -24.58 21.63 -17.96
C ILE A 314 -25.82 20.76 -17.77
N ALA A 315 -25.82 19.56 -18.34
CA ALA A 315 -26.89 18.58 -18.12
C ALA A 315 -26.76 17.97 -16.72
N TYR A 316 -27.80 18.10 -15.89
CA TYR A 316 -27.86 17.53 -14.53
C TYR A 316 -28.57 16.19 -14.50
N TRP A 317 -29.56 15.99 -15.38
CA TRP A 317 -30.32 14.75 -15.47
C TRP A 317 -30.93 14.57 -16.87
N LEU A 318 -30.99 13.31 -17.32
CA LEU A 318 -31.53 12.88 -18.60
C LEU A 318 -32.28 11.56 -18.37
N ASP A 319 -33.52 11.45 -18.85
CA ASP A 319 -34.27 10.20 -18.83
C ASP A 319 -34.26 9.51 -20.19
N ASN A 320 -33.62 8.33 -20.21
CA ASN A 320 -33.52 7.43 -21.35
C ASN A 320 -34.88 6.85 -21.82
N LYS A 321 -36.00 7.11 -21.12
CA LYS A 321 -37.33 6.58 -21.47
C LYS A 321 -38.36 7.65 -21.89
N SER A 322 -38.41 8.79 -21.21
CA SER A 322 -39.35 9.88 -21.53
C SER A 322 -38.75 11.02 -22.36
N ASN A 323 -37.45 11.00 -22.63
CA ASN A 323 -36.67 12.13 -23.17
C ASN A 323 -36.74 13.40 -22.30
N GLY A 324 -37.14 13.28 -21.02
CA GLY A 324 -37.05 14.37 -20.05
C GLY A 324 -35.60 14.76 -19.78
N GLN A 325 -35.32 16.05 -19.65
CA GLN A 325 -33.98 16.57 -19.39
C GLN A 325 -34.02 17.79 -18.46
N ILE A 326 -33.02 17.88 -17.58
CA ILE A 326 -32.81 19.01 -16.67
C ILE A 326 -31.40 19.55 -16.91
N HIS A 327 -31.31 20.83 -17.26
CA HIS A 327 -30.06 21.55 -17.52
C HIS A 327 -29.92 22.73 -16.56
N LEU A 328 -28.69 23.00 -16.14
CA LEU A 328 -28.31 24.26 -15.51
C LEU A 328 -27.93 25.26 -16.60
N VAL A 329 -28.61 26.40 -16.59
CA VAL A 329 -28.37 27.57 -17.44
C VAL A 329 -28.54 28.82 -16.55
N GLY A 330 -27.75 29.86 -16.79
CA GLY A 330 -27.99 31.16 -16.15
C GLY A 330 -29.25 31.82 -16.70
N ASN A 331 -29.95 32.61 -15.88
CA ASN A 331 -31.03 33.45 -16.37
C ASN A 331 -30.44 34.69 -17.06
N MET A 332 -30.69 34.83 -18.36
CA MET A 332 -30.26 35.95 -19.20
C MET A 332 -31.31 37.07 -19.23
#